data_AF-E2S2N5-F1
#
_entry.id   AF-E2S2N5-F1
#
_cell.length_a   1.000
_cell.length_b   1.000
_cell.length_c   1.000
_cell.angle_alpha   90.00
_cell.angle_beta   90.00
_cell.angle_gamma   90.00
#
_symmetry.space_group_name_H-M   'P 1'
#
loop_
_entity.id
_entity.type
_entity.pdbx_description
1 polymer ?
#
loop_
_entity_poly.entity_id
_entity_poly.type
_entity_poly.pdbx_seq_one_letter_code
_entity_poly.pdbx_strand_id
1 'polypeptide(L)' 'MFYHPDGERGRARAQRENRAKAICNSCPVIDLCREHALQSAEPYGVWGGMSESERVVALRQRRRAAAPVNA' A
#
# COMPACT_ATOMS: atom_id res chain seq x y z
N MET A 1 -2.12 14.02 -2.14
CA MET A 1 -2.47 13.19 -3.32
C MET A 1 -1.91 11.79 -3.19
N PHE A 2 -0.61 11.55 -3.02
CA PHE A 2 -0.16 10.23 -2.53
C PHE A 2 -0.35 10.07 -1.03
N TYR A 3 -0.30 11.19 -0.30
CA TYR A 3 -0.60 11.30 1.12
C TYR A 3 -1.94 12.02 1.33
N HIS A 4 -2.64 11.62 2.39
CA HIS A 4 -3.87 12.25 2.86
C HIS A 4 -3.52 13.26 3.97
N PRO A 5 -4.26 14.37 4.11
CA PRO A 5 -4.10 15.26 5.26
C PRO A 5 -4.62 14.60 6.53
N ASP A 6 -4.18 15.11 7.68
CA ASP A 6 -4.61 14.61 8.99
C ASP A 6 -6.13 14.64 9.12
N GLY A 7 -6.70 13.56 9.67
CA GLY A 7 -8.13 13.44 9.91
C GLY A 7 -8.99 13.11 8.67
N GLU A 8 -8.42 12.99 7.46
CA GLU A 8 -9.17 12.57 6.27
C GLU A 8 -9.65 11.11 6.39
N ARG A 9 -10.96 10.88 6.24
CA ARG A 9 -11.60 9.56 6.44
C ARG A 9 -12.67 9.29 5.38
N GLY A 10 -13.16 8.05 5.37
CA GLY A 10 -14.32 7.64 4.56
C GLY A 10 -14.14 7.86 3.06
N ARG A 11 -15.20 8.36 2.41
CA ARG A 11 -15.25 8.52 0.94
C ARG A 11 -14.17 9.45 0.41
N ALA A 12 -13.84 10.52 1.13
CA ALA A 12 -12.82 11.48 0.70
C ALA A 12 -11.44 10.82 0.60
N ARG A 13 -11.07 10.05 1.63
CA ARG A 13 -9.82 9.26 1.65
C ARG A 13 -9.80 8.24 0.52
N ALA A 14 -10.88 7.46 0.36
CA ALA A 14 -10.96 6.44 -0.69
C ALA A 14 -10.81 7.06 -2.09
N GLN A 15 -11.44 8.20 -2.36
CA GLN A 15 -11.28 8.89 -3.65
C GLN A 15 -9.84 9.35 -3.88
N ARG A 16 -9.16 9.86 -2.86
CA ARG A 16 -7.76 10.26 -2.97
C ARG A 16 -6.85 9.07 -3.25
N GLU A 17 -7.02 7.99 -2.51
CA GLU A 17 -6.26 6.75 -2.71
C GLU A 17 -6.49 6.22 -4.14
N ASN A 18 -7.72 6.20 -4.64
CA ASN A 18 -8.02 5.77 -6.00
C ASN A 18 -7.35 6.65 -7.06
N ARG A 19 -7.33 7.97 -6.86
CA ARG A 19 -6.63 8.90 -7.76
C ARG A 19 -5.12 8.65 -7.77
N ALA A 20 -4.52 8.40 -6.61
CA ALA A 20 -3.09 8.08 -6.52
C ALA A 20 -2.77 6.74 -7.19
N LYS A 21 -3.60 5.71 -6.97
CA LYS A 21 -3.46 4.40 -7.60
C LYS A 21 -3.57 4.47 -9.13
N ALA A 22 -4.47 5.29 -9.65
CA ALA A 22 -4.58 5.51 -11.10
C ALA A 22 -3.27 6.01 -11.71
N ILE A 23 -2.54 6.89 -11.01
CA ILE A 23 -1.20 7.35 -11.42
C ILE A 23 -0.17 6.22 -11.29
N CYS A 24 -0.21 5.46 -10.20
CA CYS A 24 0.71 4.32 -10.03
C CYS A 24 0.59 3.29 -11.17
N ASN A 25 -0.62 3.06 -11.69
CA ASN A 25 -0.87 2.03 -12.71
C ASN A 25 -0.21 2.33 -14.06
N SER A 26 0.19 3.58 -14.33
CA SER A 26 0.99 3.94 -15.51
C SER A 26 2.48 4.04 -15.23
N CYS A 27 2.93 3.76 -13.99
CA CYS A 27 4.32 3.92 -13.58
C CYS A 27 5.16 2.70 -14.00
N PRO A 28 6.26 2.87 -14.76
CA PRO A 28 7.08 1.75 -15.25
C PRO A 28 7.85 1.02 -14.13
N VAL A 29 7.93 1.61 -12.94
CA VAL A 29 8.64 1.06 -11.77
C VAL A 29 7.69 0.69 -10.64
N ILE A 30 6.40 0.45 -10.95
CA ILE A 30 5.37 0.16 -9.94
C ILE A 30 5.76 -0.98 -9.00
N ASP A 31 6.38 -2.03 -9.52
CA ASP A 31 6.77 -3.20 -8.74
C ASP A 31 7.96 -2.92 -7.83
N LEU A 32 8.97 -2.20 -8.31
CA LEU A 32 10.11 -1.76 -7.49
C LEU A 32 9.65 -0.85 -6.35
N CYS A 33 8.76 0.11 -6.65
CA CYS A 33 8.17 1.01 -5.68
C CYS A 33 7.34 0.24 -4.63
N ARG A 34 6.56 -0.75 -5.06
CA ARG A 34 5.76 -1.62 -4.18
C ARG A 34 6.65 -2.41 -3.23
N GLU A 35 7.69 -3.03 -3.77
CA GLU A 35 8.60 -3.86 -2.98
C GLU A 35 9.34 -3.01 -1.95
N HIS A 36 9.85 -1.84 -2.34
CA HIS A 36 10.47 -0.90 -1.41
C HIS A 36 9.53 -0.54 -0.25
N ALA A 37 8.29 -0.15 -0.55
CA ALA A 37 7.31 0.24 0.47
C ALA A 37 6.90 -0.90 1.41
N LEU A 38 6.91 -2.15 0.92
CA LEU A 38 6.67 -3.33 1.75
C LEU A 38 7.88 -3.62 2.65
N GLN A 39 9.10 -3.49 2.14
CA GLN A 39 10.33 -3.74 2.90
C GLN A 39 10.55 -2.72 4.02
N SER A 40 10.35 -1.42 3.75
CA SER A 40 10.48 -0.37 4.77
C SER A 40 9.25 -0.26 5.69
N ALA A 41 8.18 -0.99 5.38
CA ALA A 41 6.89 -0.89 6.05
C ALA A 41 6.37 0.57 6.09
N GLU A 42 6.43 1.28 4.94
CA GLU A 42 6.04 2.68 4.85
C GLU A 42 4.64 2.93 5.47
N PRO A 43 4.54 3.77 6.51
CA PRO A 43 3.35 3.85 7.34
C PRO A 43 2.19 4.60 6.69
N TYR A 44 2.46 5.46 5.69
CA TYR A 44 1.44 6.36 5.15
C TYR A 44 1.41 6.39 3.63
N GLY A 45 0.26 6.81 3.10
CA GLY A 45 0.07 7.12 1.69
C GLY A 45 -0.03 5.91 0.75
N VAL A 46 -0.13 6.20 -0.55
CA VAL A 46 -0.17 5.22 -1.64
C VAL A 46 1.21 5.03 -2.24
N TRP A 47 1.65 3.78 -2.35
CA TRP A 47 2.94 3.38 -2.89
C TRP A 47 2.79 2.13 -3.75
N GLY A 48 3.40 2.10 -4.94
CA GLY A 48 3.37 0.93 -5.81
C GLY A 48 1.94 0.43 -6.16
N GLY A 49 0.97 1.34 -6.23
CA GLY A 49 -0.44 1.03 -6.46
C GLY A 49 -1.20 0.50 -5.23
N MET A 50 -0.60 0.56 -4.04
CA MET A 50 -1.21 0.06 -2.80
C MET A 50 -1.44 1.19 -1.80
N SER A 51 -2.62 1.24 -1.18
CA SER A 51 -2.87 2.06 0.01
C SER A 51 -2.15 1.47 1.24
N GLU A 52 -2.10 2.26 2.30
CA GLU A 52 -1.61 1.82 3.63
C GLU A 52 -2.30 0.52 4.08
N SER A 53 -3.64 0.48 4.03
CA SER A 53 -4.43 -0.67 4.45
C SER A 53 -4.14 -1.93 3.63
N GLU A 54 -3.98 -1.78 2.32
CA GLU A 54 -3.62 -2.88 1.43
C GLU A 54 -2.20 -3.41 1.72
N ARG A 55 -1.23 -2.51 1.98
CA ARG A 55 0.13 -2.93 2.37
C ARG A 55 0.13 -3.70 3.69
N VAL A 56 -0.66 -3.28 4.67
CA VAL A 56 -0.83 -4.03 5.94
C VAL A 56 -1.35 -5.44 5.69
N VAL A 57 -2.35 -5.60 4.81
CA VAL A 57 -2.87 -6.92 4.45
C VAL A 57 -1.81 -7.78 3.76
N ALA A 58 -1.08 -7.21 2.79
CA ALA A 58 -0.02 -7.94 2.08
C ALA A 58 1.13 -8.37 3.01
N LEU A 59 1.55 -7.51 3.94
CA LEU A 59 2.57 -7.87 4.93
C LEU A 59 2.10 -8.99 5.85
N ARG A 60 0.83 -8.98 6.28
CA ARG A 60 0.24 -10.08 7.06
C ARG A 60 0.20 -11.38 6.27
N GLN A 61 -0.14 -11.32 4.99
CA GLN A 61 -0.13 -12.49 4.10
C GLN A 61 1.29 -13.04 3.91
N ARG A 62 2.29 -12.19 3.66
CA ARG A 62 3.71 -12.59 3.57
C ARG A 62 4.18 -13.29 4.85
N ARG A 63 3.83 -12.74 6.02
CA ARG A 63 4.16 -13.35 7.32
C ARG A 63 3.49 -14.71 7.50
N ARG A 64 2.23 -14.87 7.09
CA ARG A 64 1.52 -16.17 7.14
C ARG A 64 2.14 -17.20 6.22
N ALA A 65 2.52 -16.80 5.01
CA ALA A 65 3.20 -17.68 4.05
C ALA A 65 4.60 -18.10 4.52
N ALA A 66 5.28 -17.26 5.30
CA ALA A 66 6.58 -17.56 5.89
C ALA A 66 6.51 -18.35 7.21
N ALA A 67 5.32 -18.52 7.80
CA ALA A 67 5.17 -19.28 9.03
C ALA A 67 5.31 -20.80 8.73
N PRO A 68 6.05 -21.56 9.56
CA PRO A 68 6.20 -22.99 9.35
C PRO A 68 4.86 -23.70 9.49
N VAL A 69 4.52 -24.52 8.50
CA VAL A 69 3.20 -25.17 8.33
C VAL A 69 2.97 -26.37 9.25
N ASN A 70 3.74 -26.55 10.32
CA ASN A 70 3.55 -27.60 11.31
C ASN A 70 4.00 -27.12 12.70
N ALA A 71 3.02 -26.83 13.57
CA ALA A 71 3.16 -26.74 15.02
C ALA A 71 1.99 -27.50 15.65
#